data_AF-A0A7I8ENW2-F1
#
_entry.id   AF-A0A7I8ENW2-F1
#
_cell.length_a   1.000
_cell.length_b   1.000
_cell.length_c   1.000
_cell.angle_alpha   90.00
_cell.angle_beta   90.00
_cell.angle_gamma   90.00
#
_symmetry.space_group_name_H-M   'P 1'
#
loop_
_entity.id
_entity.type
_entity.pdbx_description
1 polymer ?
#
loop_
_entity_poly.entity_id
_entity_poly.type
_entity_poly.pdbx_seq_one_letter_code
_entity_poly.pdbx_strand_id
1 'polypeptide(L)' 'MTQTVETWQHKDTITNGIRMHYVTQGEGPLVILLHGFPEFWYS' A
#
# COMPACT_ATOMS: atom_id res chain seq x y z
N MET A 1 15.04 18.15 13.52
CA MET A 1 14.83 17.12 12.49
C MET A 1 13.80 16.14 13.04
N THR A 2 12.52 16.44 12.86
CA THR A 2 11.44 15.55 13.30
C THR A 2 11.29 14.45 12.25
N GLN A 3 11.70 13.23 12.60
CA GLN A 3 11.41 12.04 11.82
C GLN A 3 9.91 11.78 11.96
N THR A 4 9.14 12.03 10.91
CA THR A 4 7.74 11.60 10.83
C THR A 4 7.71 10.08 10.79
N VAL A 5 7.13 9.45 11.81
CA VAL A 5 6.92 8.00 11.81
C VAL A 5 5.87 7.71 10.74
N GLU A 6 6.25 7.04 9.66
CA GLU A 6 5.29 6.56 8.67
C GLU A 6 4.37 5.52 9.33
N THR A 7 3.07 5.79 9.36
CA THR A 7 2.05 4.95 10.00
C THR A 7 1.49 3.87 9.07
N TRP A 8 1.94 3.87 7.82
CA TRP A 8 1.51 2.96 6.77
C TRP A 8 2.31 1.66 6.85
N GLN A 9 1.64 0.51 6.76
CA GLN A 9 2.31 -0.79 6.73
C GLN A 9 2.57 -1.20 5.28
N HIS A 10 3.85 -1.34 4.92
CA HIS A 10 4.27 -1.82 3.61
C HIS A 10 4.40 -3.34 3.62
N LYS A 11 3.80 -4.00 2.63
CA LYS A 11 3.81 -5.45 2.48
C LYS A 11 4.02 -5.85 1.03
N ASP A 12 4.46 -7.07 0.84
CA ASP A 12 4.58 -7.73 -0.46
C ASP A 12 3.80 -9.03 -0.43
N THR A 13 3.18 -9.38 -1.56
CA THR A 13 2.59 -10.70 -1.76
C THR A 13 3.01 -11.28 -3.11
N ILE A 14 3.10 -12.60 -3.19
CA ILE A 14 3.28 -13.31 -4.46
C ILE A 14 1.91 -13.70 -4.98
N THR A 15 1.52 -13.15 -6.12
CA THR A 15 0.25 -13.45 -6.79
C THR A 15 0.46 -13.47 -8.30
N ASN A 16 -0.21 -14.37 -9.02
CA ASN A 16 -0.08 -14.47 -10.48
C ASN A 16 1.37 -14.48 -11.00
N GLY A 17 2.31 -15.06 -10.25
CA GLY A 17 3.74 -15.10 -10.61
C GLY A 17 4.50 -13.78 -10.46
N ILE A 18 3.89 -12.73 -9.89
CA ILE A 18 4.53 -11.43 -9.63
C ILE A 18 4.62 -11.15 -8.13
N ARG A 19 5.67 -10.42 -7.73
CA ARG A 19 5.76 -9.79 -6.41
C ARG A 19 5.03 -8.45 -6.45
N MET A 20 3.89 -8.37 -5.78
CA MET A 20 3.06 -7.17 -5.70
C MET A 20 3.27 -6.47 -4.36
N HIS A 21 3.77 -5.24 -4.41
CA HIS A 21 3.84 -4.34 -3.26
C HIS A 21 2.47 -3.71 -3.02
N TYR A 22 2.08 -3.59 -1.75
CA TYR A 22 0.87 -2.89 -1.32
C TYR A 22 1.05 -2.26 0.06
N VAL A 23 0.17 -1.32 0.37
CA VAL A 23 0.15 -0.60 1.65
C VAL A 23 -1.18 -0.82 2.36
N THR A 24 -1.13 -1.00 3.68
CA THR A 24 -2.32 -1.17 4.53
C THR A 24 -2.30 -0.25 5.74
N GLN A 25 -3.48 0.21 6.17
CA GLN A 25 -3.68 0.93 7.42
C GLN A 25 -5.14 0.79 7.86
N GLY A 26 -5.38 0.90 9.17
CA GLY A 26 -6.71 0.86 9.77
C GLY A 26 -7.21 -0.55 10.06
N GLU A 27 -8.44 -0.62 10.55
CA GLU A 27 -9.15 -1.85 10.94
C GLU A 27 -10.63 -1.74 10.53
N GLY A 28 -11.30 -2.86 10.31
CA GLY A 28 -12.71 -2.92 9.89
C GLY A 28 -12.92 -3.60 8.53
N PRO A 29 -14.05 -3.36 7.84
CA PRO A 29 -14.31 -3.91 6.53
C PRO A 29 -13.25 -3.50 5.49
N LEU A 30 -12.82 -4.46 4.67
CA LEU A 30 -11.78 -4.23 3.66
C LEU A 30 -12.26 -3.29 2.55
N VAL A 31 -11.44 -2.29 2.26
CA VAL A 31 -11.55 -1.44 1.06
C VAL A 31 -10.26 -1.58 0.26
N ILE A 32 -10.39 -1.76 -1.06
CA ILE A 32 -9.25 -1.87 -1.97
C ILE A 32 -9.19 -0.60 -2.82
N LEU A 33 -8.04 0.08 -2.79
CA LEU A 33 -7.74 1.22 -3.65
C LEU A 33 -6.85 0.74 -4.79
N LEU A 34 -7.25 1.03 -6.03
CA LEU A 34 -6.50 0.72 -7.24
C LEU A 34 -6.17 2.03 -7.94
N HIS A 35 -4.89 2.29 -8.15
CA HIS A 35 -4.44 3.47 -8.87
C HIS A 35 -4.46 3.23 -10.39
N GLY A 36 -4.48 4.33 -11.15
CA GLY A 36 -4.35 4.31 -12.60
C GLY A 36 -2.90 4.53 -13.05
N PHE A 37 -2.75 4.82 -14.34
CA PHE A 37 -1.51 5.35 -14.90
C PHE A 37 -1.59 6.90 -14.92
N PRO A 38 -0.54 7.64 -14.53
CA PRO A 38 0.81 7.21 -14.12
C PRO A 38 1.05 7.31 -12.60
N GLU A 39 0.20 6.70 -11.79
CA GLU A 39 0.21 6.87 -10.32
C GLU A 39 0.74 5.63 -9.57
N PHE A 40 0.91 5.76 -8.25
CA PHE A 40 1.20 4.68 -7.31
C PHE A 40 0.17 4.69 -6.17
N TRP A 41 0.42 3.92 -5.11
CA TRP A 41 -0.44 3.90 -3.90
C TRP A 41 -0.52 5.27 -3.19
N TYR A 42 0.48 6.13 -3.41
CA TYR A 42 0.49 7.53 -3.03
C TYR A 42 0.35 8.40 -4.29
N SER A 43 -0.31 9.55 -4.13
CA SER A 43 -0.39 10.60 -5.15
C SER A 43 0.59 11.72 -4.83
#